data_AF-A0A2M6Z0J1-F1
#
_entry.id   AF-A0A2M6Z0J1-F1
#
_cell.length_a   1.000
_cell.length_b   1.000
_cell.length_c   1.000
_cell.angle_alpha   90.00
_cell.angle_beta   90.00
_cell.angle_gamma   90.00
#
_symmetry.space_group_name_H-M   'P 1'
#
loop_
_entity.id
_entity.type
_entity.pdbx_description
1 polymer ?
#
loop_
_entity_poly.entity_id
_entity_poly.type
_entity_poly.pdbx_seq_one_letter_code
_entity_poly.pdbx_strand_id
1 'polypeptide(L)'
;MFANIRSLLETRGIRSVTKNEELEAAKYSYGAQWPAIWIMDDSQFDEALGVIRESLSAGEPVGGRGWKCPRYDEELEAQLTECWRCAASKP
;
A
#
# COMPACT_ATOMS: atom_id res chain seq x y z
N MET A 1 7.05 6.32 1.45
CA MET A 1 6.73 4.91 1.08
C MET A 1 7.57 4.46 -0.12
N PHE A 2 7.60 5.22 -1.23
CA PHE A 2 8.44 4.92 -2.40
C PHE A 2 9.95 4.86 -2.12
N ALA A 3 10.46 5.76 -1.25
CA ALA A 3 11.87 5.75 -0.83
C ALA A 3 12.29 4.40 -0.19
N ASN A 4 11.44 3.80 0.64
CA ASN A 4 11.75 2.52 1.29
C ASN A 4 11.83 1.37 0.27
N ILE A 5 10.95 1.37 -0.75
CA ILE A 5 10.96 0.34 -1.79
C ILE A 5 12.20 0.50 -2.68
N ARG A 6 12.57 1.74 -3.04
CA ARG A 6 13.77 1.99 -3.85
C ARG A 6 15.04 1.51 -3.14
N SER A 7 15.21 1.85 -1.86
CA SER A 7 16.36 1.37 -1.07
C SER A 7 16.37 -0.16 -0.91
N LEU A 8 15.20 -0.79 -0.78
CA LEU A 8 15.08 -2.24 -0.76
C LEU A 8 15.54 -2.89 -2.07
N LEU A 9 15.11 -2.35 -3.22
CA LEU A 9 15.52 -2.82 -4.54
C LEU A 9 17.02 -2.61 -4.78
N GLU A 10 17.55 -1.45 -4.39
CA GLU A 10 18.98 -1.13 -4.49
C GLU A 10 19.85 -2.09 -3.66
N THR A 11 19.39 -2.49 -2.48
CA THR A 11 20.09 -3.47 -1.62
C THR A 11 20.20 -4.84 -2.28
N ARG A 12 19.27 -5.17 -3.19
CA ARG A 12 19.27 -6.39 -4.00
C ARG A 12 19.97 -6.22 -5.35
N GLY A 13 20.55 -5.04 -5.63
CA GLY A 13 21.24 -4.76 -6.89
C GLY A 13 20.29 -4.45 -8.06
N ILE A 14 19.01 -4.20 -7.80
CA ILE A 14 18.01 -3.89 -8.82
C ILE A 14 17.94 -2.38 -9.02
N ARG A 15 18.27 -1.91 -10.22
CA ARG A 15 18.21 -0.49 -10.54
C ARG A 15 16.79 -0.05 -10.85
N SER A 16 16.32 0.98 -10.14
CA SER A 16 14.98 1.54 -10.33
C SER A 16 14.97 3.07 -10.30
N VAL A 17 13.97 3.66 -10.96
CA VAL A 17 13.70 5.10 -10.97
C VAL A 17 12.25 5.38 -10.59
N THR A 18 12.01 6.45 -9.84
CA THR A 18 10.65 6.93 -9.56
C THR A 18 10.24 7.91 -10.64
N LYS A 19 9.19 7.57 -11.38
CA LYS A 19 8.54 8.45 -12.35
C LYS A 19 7.47 9.27 -11.63
N ASN A 20 7.43 10.57 -11.91
CA ASN A 20 6.39 11.50 -11.45
C ASN A 20 6.32 11.65 -9.91
N GLU A 21 7.45 11.52 -9.22
CA GLU A 21 7.52 11.67 -7.75
C GLU A 21 7.11 13.08 -7.31
N GLU A 22 7.45 14.09 -8.11
CA GLU A 22 7.09 15.49 -7.90
C GLU A 22 5.57 15.74 -7.94
N LEU A 23 4.81 14.85 -8.58
CA LEU A 23 3.35 14.95 -8.68
C LEU A 23 2.64 14.29 -7.50
N GLU A 24 3.36 13.72 -6.53
CA GLU A 24 2.73 13.05 -5.38
C GLU A 24 1.82 14.01 -4.59
N ALA A 25 2.22 15.28 -4.45
CA ALA A 25 1.40 16.31 -3.81
C ALA A 25 0.14 16.67 -4.61
N ALA A 26 0.13 16.42 -5.92
CA ALA A 26 -0.96 16.72 -6.84
C ALA A 26 -1.74 15.46 -7.28
N LYS A 27 -1.53 14.30 -6.66
CA LYS A 27 -2.10 13.00 -7.10
C LYS A 27 -3.64 12.94 -7.18
N TYR A 28 -4.32 13.86 -6.48
CA TYR A 28 -5.79 13.98 -6.51
C TYR A 28 -6.30 15.04 -7.50
N SER A 29 -5.39 15.74 -8.19
CA SER A 29 -5.72 16.70 -9.23
C SER A 29 -6.05 15.99 -10.54
N TYR A 30 -7.02 16.53 -11.27
CA TYR A 30 -7.39 16.02 -12.57
C TYR A 30 -6.20 16.05 -13.55
N GLY A 31 -5.89 14.90 -14.15
CA GLY A 31 -4.76 14.75 -15.07
C GLY A 31 -3.40 14.48 -14.42
N ALA A 32 -3.30 14.48 -13.08
CA ALA A 32 -2.07 14.09 -12.41
C ALA A 32 -1.80 12.59 -12.61
N GLN A 33 -0.58 12.25 -13.03
CA GLN A 33 -0.14 10.87 -13.09
C GLN A 33 0.37 10.44 -11.72
N TRP A 34 0.02 9.23 -11.30
CA TRP A 34 0.48 8.68 -10.04
C TRP A 34 1.98 8.38 -10.10
N PRO A 35 2.73 8.59 -9.00
CA PRO A 35 4.12 8.17 -8.91
C PRO A 35 4.24 6.66 -9.14
N ALA A 36 5.23 6.26 -9.92
CA ALA A 36 5.47 4.86 -10.26
C ALA A 36 6.95 4.51 -10.17
N ILE A 37 7.26 3.31 -9.65
CA ILE A 37 8.62 2.77 -9.67
C ILE A 37 8.80 2.02 -10.99
N TRP A 38 9.84 2.38 -11.74
CA TRP A 38 10.20 1.76 -13.01
C TRP A 38 11.49 1.00 -12.82
N ILE A 39 11.50 -0.25 -13.26
CA ILE A 39 12.71 -1.08 -13.28
C ILE A 39 13.47 -0.77 -14.56
N MET A 40 14.78 -0.57 -14.45
CA MET A 40 15.60 -0.14 -15.59
C MET A 40 15.99 -1.30 -16.52
N ASP A 41 15.85 -2.54 -16.04
CA ASP A 41 16.16 -3.77 -16.76
C ASP A 41 14.96 -4.72 -16.65
N ASP A 42 14.31 -4.96 -17.79
CA ASP A 42 13.12 -5.81 -17.87
C ASP A 42 13.39 -7.25 -17.41
N SER A 43 14.64 -7.74 -17.51
CA SER A 43 15.00 -9.09 -17.04
C SER A 43 14.92 -9.20 -15.51
N GLN A 44 14.99 -8.08 -14.79
CA GLN A 44 14.90 -8.02 -13.33
C GLN A 44 13.48 -7.75 -12.84
N PHE A 45 12.49 -7.64 -13.74
CA PHE A 45 11.12 -7.28 -13.38
C PHE A 45 10.48 -8.27 -12.41
N ASP A 46 10.55 -9.57 -12.70
CA ASP A 46 9.96 -10.61 -11.86
C ASP A 46 10.65 -10.70 -10.48
N GLU A 47 11.98 -10.53 -10.44
CA GLU A 47 12.74 -10.48 -9.20
C GLU A 47 12.33 -9.27 -8.33
N ALA A 48 12.26 -8.09 -8.94
CA ALA A 48 11.85 -6.85 -8.26
C ALA A 48 10.44 -6.99 -7.68
N LEU A 49 9.51 -7.56 -8.45
CA LEU A 49 8.14 -7.77 -8.03
C LEU A 49 8.04 -8.77 -6.87
N GLY A 50 8.87 -9.82 -6.87
CA GLY A 50 8.98 -10.76 -5.76
C GLY A 50 9.42 -10.08 -4.46
N VAL A 51 10.49 -9.30 -4.53
CA VAL A 51 11.02 -8.53 -3.37
C VAL A 51 9.99 -7.56 -2.81
N ILE A 52 9.25 -6.85 -3.68
CA ILE A 52 8.20 -5.92 -3.26
C ILE A 52 7.05 -6.68 -2.57
N ARG A 53 6.59 -7.79 -3.15
CA ARG A 53 5.50 -8.59 -2.57
C ARG A 53 5.87 -9.14 -1.20
N GLU A 54 7.08 -9.67 -1.07
CA GLU A 54 7.59 -10.17 0.21
C GLU A 54 7.58 -9.06 1.27
N SER A 55 8.10 -7.88 0.93
CA SER A 55 8.09 -6.72 1.83
C SER A 55 6.69 -6.22 2.19
N LEU A 56 5.72 -6.28 1.27
CA LEU A 56 4.34 -5.87 1.53
C LEU A 56 3.59 -6.92 2.37
N SER A 57 3.90 -8.20 2.18
CA SER A 57 3.30 -9.31 2.93
C SER A 57 3.84 -9.44 4.36
N ALA A 58 5.06 -8.96 4.61
CA ALA A 58 5.65 -8.93 5.95
C ALA A 58 5.07 -7.83 6.85
N GLY A 59 4.31 -6.88 6.29
CA GLY A 59 3.50 -5.95 7.08
C GLY A 59 2.21 -6.63 7.52
N GLU A 60 1.98 -6.76 8.83
CA GLU A 60 0.63 -7.02 9.34
C GLU A 60 -0.37 -6.08 8.66
N PRO A 61 -1.60 -6.52 8.32
CA PRO A 61 -2.59 -5.64 7.72
C PRO A 61 -2.72 -4.39 8.58
N VAL A 62 -2.37 -3.24 7.98
CA VAL A 62 -2.38 -1.93 8.63
C VAL A 62 -3.79 -1.71 9.17
N GLY A 63 -3.98 -1.89 10.48
CA GLY A 63 -5.28 -1.78 11.13
C GLY A 63 -5.55 -2.86 12.17
N GLY A 64 -4.95 -4.06 12.06
CA GLY A 64 -5.28 -5.20 12.94
C GLY A 64 -6.49 -6.00 12.45
N ARG A 65 -6.99 -6.94 13.26
CA ARG A 65 -8.15 -7.77 12.90
C ARG A 65 -9.44 -6.94 12.88
N GLY A 66 -10.20 -7.06 11.80
CA GLY A 66 -11.55 -6.50 11.68
C GLY A 66 -12.46 -6.97 12.82
N TRP A 67 -13.58 -6.29 13.01
CA TRP A 67 -14.55 -6.60 14.05
C TRP A 67 -15.95 -6.72 13.46
N LYS A 68 -16.80 -7.48 14.12
CA LYS A 68 -18.18 -7.68 13.68
C LYS A 68 -19.13 -6.76 14.43
N CYS A 69 -20.00 -6.09 13.70
CA CYS A 69 -21.05 -5.27 14.28
C CYS A 69 -21.98 -6.14 15.14
N PRO A 70 -22.19 -5.82 16.43
CA PRO A 70 -23.06 -6.61 17.30
C PRO A 70 -24.54 -6.56 16.90
N ARG A 71 -24.93 -5.62 16.03
CA ARG A 71 -26.33 -5.40 15.63
C ARG A 71 -26.69 -6.04 14.29
N TYR A 72 -25.74 -6.10 13.35
CA TYR A 72 -25.99 -6.54 11.97
C TYR A 72 -25.04 -7.64 11.48
N ASP A 73 -24.15 -8.14 12.34
CA ASP A 73 -23.09 -9.13 12.02
C ASP A 73 -22.18 -8.73 10.84
N GLU A 74 -22.14 -7.45 10.52
CA GLU A 74 -21.36 -6.92 9.41
C GLU A 74 -19.88 -6.83 9.77
N GLU A 75 -19.02 -7.21 8.83
CA GLU A 75 -17.58 -7.24 9.01
C GLU A 75 -16.98 -5.85 8.73
N LEU A 76 -16.43 -5.24 9.77
CA LEU A 76 -15.90 -3.88 9.77
C LEU A 76 -14.38 -3.91 9.86
N GLU A 77 -13.75 -3.01 9.12
CA GLU A 77 -12.30 -2.82 9.18
C GLU A 77 -11.86 -2.37 10.58
N ALA A 78 -10.69 -2.81 10.99
CA ALA A 78 -10.22 -2.64 12.36
C ALA A 78 -10.01 -1.17 12.77
N GLN A 79 -9.78 -0.30 11.79
CA GLN A 79 -9.64 1.15 11.92
C GLN A 79 -10.95 1.90 12.22
N LEU A 80 -12.10 1.26 12.01
CA LEU A 80 -13.39 1.84 12.36
C LEU A 80 -13.66 1.63 13.86
N THR A 81 -14.00 2.70 14.56
CA THR A 81 -14.46 2.67 15.96
C THR A 81 -15.96 2.41 16.06
N GLU A 82 -16.70 2.67 14.98
CA GLU A 82 -18.15 2.58 14.92
C GLU A 82 -18.61 1.93 13.60
N CYS A 83 -19.74 1.23 13.65
CA CYS A 83 -20.35 0.63 12.48
C CYS A 83 -20.87 1.71 11.53
N TRP A 84 -20.45 1.69 10.27
CA TRP A 84 -20.89 2.66 9.25
C TRP A 84 -22.41 2.65 9.04
N ARG A 85 -23.08 1.53 9.34
CA ARG A 85 -24.52 1.35 9.13
C ARG A 85 -25.40 1.70 10.34
N CYS A 86 -24.97 1.42 11.57
CA CYS A 86 -25.77 1.73 12.79
C CYS A 86 -25.10 2.60 13.84
N ALA A 87 -23.87 3.06 13.61
CA ALA A 87 -23.07 3.78 14.59
C ALA A 87 -22.89 3.03 15.93
N ALA A 88 -23.02 1.69 15.94
CA ALA A 88 -22.69 0.91 17.13
C ALA A 88 -21.18 0.91 17.33
N SER A 89 -20.70 1.05 18.56
CA SER A 89 -19.27 1.03 18.87
C SER A 89 -18.69 -0.38 18.76
N LYS A 90 -17.39 -0.44 18.47
CA LYS A 90 -16.59 -1.66 18.52
C LYS A 90 -16.70 -2.31 19.91
N PRO A 91 -16.99 -3.62 20.00
CA PRO A 91 -17.07 -4.35 21.26
C PRO A 91 -15.70 -4.51 21.94
#